data_AF-A0A117RAR9-F1
#
_entry.id   AF-A0A117RAR9-F1
#
_cell.length_a   1.000
_cell.length_b   1.000
_cell.length_c   1.000
_cell.angle_alpha   90.00
_cell.angle_beta   90.00
_cell.angle_gamma   90.00
#
_symmetry.space_group_name_H-M   'P 1'
#
loop_
_entity.id
_entity.type
_entity.pdbx_description
1 polymer ?
#
loop_
_entity_poly.entity_id
_entity_poly.type
_entity_poly.pdbx_seq_one_letter_code
_entity_poly.pdbx_strand_id
1 'polypeptide(L)'
;MVRGRPQGLERALGNLLADAAEFDPDGDDPIEVRIRRGVVTVSDRGPGIDADTLPRVFDRFYRADTARAPPGSDSASPSSAMAPTPTAAR
;
A
#
# COMPACT_ATOMS: atom_id res chain seq x y z
N MET A 1 -12.12 -24.07 9.61
CA MET A 1 -10.69 -24.20 9.98
C MET A 1 -9.88 -24.12 8.69
N VAL A 2 -8.82 -23.32 8.64
CA VAL A 2 -7.95 -23.17 7.46
C VAL A 2 -6.59 -23.75 7.80
N ARG A 3 -5.98 -24.48 6.85
CA ARG A 3 -4.59 -24.96 6.97
C ARG A 3 -3.68 -23.98 6.22
N GLY A 4 -2.61 -23.53 6.86
CA GLY A 4 -1.66 -22.60 6.27
C GLY A 4 -0.41 -22.44 7.14
N ARG A 5 0.57 -21.67 6.64
CA ARG A 5 1.76 -21.31 7.41
C ARG A 5 1.41 -20.10 8.31
N PRO A 6 1.52 -20.20 9.65
CA PRO A 6 1.10 -19.13 10.56
C PRO A 6 1.69 -17.76 10.21
N GLN A 7 3.01 -17.69 9.99
CA GLN A 7 3.72 -16.46 9.62
C GLN A 7 3.24 -15.88 8.28
N GLY A 8 2.86 -16.73 7.33
CA GLY A 8 2.34 -16.28 6.03
C GLY A 8 0.95 -15.68 6.16
N LEU A 9 0.10 -16.27 7.01
CA LEU A 9 -1.23 -15.75 7.30
C LEU A 9 -1.15 -14.42 8.06
N GLU A 10 -0.29 -14.34 9.07
CA GLU A 10 -0.05 -13.11 9.83
C GLU A 10 0.41 -11.97 8.91
N ARG A 11 1.38 -12.25 8.01
CA ARG A 11 1.86 -11.25 7.05
C ARG A 11 0.78 -10.83 6.06
N ALA A 12 0.00 -11.77 5.52
CA ALA A 12 -1.07 -11.46 4.57
C ALA A 12 -2.14 -10.57 5.21
N LEU A 13 -2.56 -10.89 6.44
CA LEU A 13 -3.52 -10.08 7.19
C LEU A 13 -2.95 -8.73 7.59
N GLY A 14 -1.69 -8.69 8.04
CA GLY A 14 -0.99 -7.46 8.39
C GLY A 14 -0.89 -6.49 7.22
N ASN A 15 -0.58 -7.00 6.03
CA ASN A 15 -0.55 -6.19 4.81
C ASN A 15 -1.93 -5.59 4.49
N LEU A 16 -2.99 -6.41 4.48
CA LEU A 16 -4.34 -5.93 4.18
C LEU A 16 -4.82 -4.87 5.17
N LEU A 17 -4.53 -5.05 6.46
CA LEU A 17 -4.91 -4.09 7.50
C LEU A 17 -4.08 -2.80 7.43
N ALA A 18 -2.80 -2.90 7.05
CA ALA A 18 -1.95 -1.74 6.83
C ALA A 18 -2.45 -0.92 5.63
N ASP A 19 -2.77 -1.58 4.52
CA ASP A 19 -3.35 -0.93 3.34
C ASP A 19 -4.67 -0.22 3.73
N ALA A 20 -5.58 -0.91 4.41
CA ALA A 20 -6.84 -0.34 4.88
C ALA A 20 -6.65 0.91 5.75
N ALA A 21 -5.69 0.90 6.68
CA ALA A 21 -5.40 2.04 7.55
C ALA A 21 -4.67 3.19 6.82
N GLU A 22 -3.87 2.89 5.79
CA GLU A 22 -3.18 3.89 4.98
C GLU A 22 -4.16 4.63 4.04
N PHE A 23 -5.15 3.93 3.49
CA PHE A 23 -6.10 4.48 2.52
C PHE A 23 -7.40 5.03 3.12
N ASP A 24 -7.61 4.84 4.43
CA ASP A 24 -8.74 5.39 5.19
C ASP A 24 -8.25 6.22 6.41
N PRO A 25 -7.59 7.37 6.17
CA PRO A 25 -6.92 8.13 7.23
C PRO A 25 -7.88 8.91 8.13
N ASP A 26 -9.07 9.26 7.63
CA ASP A 26 -10.07 10.02 8.38
C ASP A 26 -10.75 9.13 9.45
N GLY A 27 -10.85 7.82 9.19
CA GLY A 27 -11.22 6.83 10.20
C GLY A 27 -12.62 7.03 10.80
N ASP A 28 -13.51 7.69 10.05
CA ASP A 28 -14.88 7.99 10.48
C ASP A 28 -15.67 6.71 10.80
N ASP A 29 -15.33 5.61 10.11
CA ASP A 29 -15.87 4.27 10.35
C ASP A 29 -14.74 3.27 10.67
N PRO A 30 -15.01 2.24 11.49
CA PRO A 30 -14.03 1.19 11.76
C PRO A 30 -13.82 0.27 10.55
N ILE A 31 -12.57 -0.17 10.35
CA ILE A 31 -12.23 -1.24 9.40
C ILE A 31 -12.95 -2.53 9.82
N GLU A 32 -13.83 -3.06 8.95
CA GLU A 32 -14.59 -4.27 9.22
C GLU A 32 -13.81 -5.51 8.81
N VAL A 33 -13.60 -6.43 9.75
CA VAL A 33 -13.00 -7.75 9.49
C VAL A 33 -14.04 -8.85 9.68
N ARG A 34 -14.33 -9.60 8.62
CA ARG A 34 -15.28 -10.72 8.64
C ARG A 34 -14.61 -12.03 8.27
N ILE A 35 -14.83 -13.06 9.07
CA ILE A 35 -14.29 -14.40 8.82
C ILE A 35 -15.45 -15.37 8.59
N ARG A 36 -15.54 -15.95 7.40
CA ARG A 36 -16.58 -16.92 7.05
C ARG A 36 -16.02 -18.06 6.22
N ARG A 37 -16.16 -19.30 6.71
CA ARG A 37 -15.74 -20.53 6.00
C ARG A 37 -14.30 -20.48 5.47
N GLY A 38 -13.40 -19.84 6.22
CA GLY A 38 -11.98 -19.71 5.83
C GLY A 38 -11.66 -18.58 4.88
N VAL A 39 -12.65 -17.77 4.51
CA VAL A 39 -12.45 -16.48 3.83
C VAL A 39 -12.37 -15.38 4.89
N VAL A 40 -11.35 -14.54 4.77
CA VAL A 40 -11.23 -13.29 5.53
C VAL A 40 -11.52 -12.15 4.58
N THR A 41 -12.46 -11.29 4.97
CA THR A 41 -12.81 -10.06 4.25
C THR A 41 -12.43 -8.89 5.14
N VAL A 42 -11.64 -7.97 4.62
CA VAL A 42 -11.31 -6.68 5.23
C VAL A 42 -12.03 -5.61 4.41
N SER A 43 -12.76 -4.71 5.05
CA SER A 43 -13.47 -3.61 4.38
C SER A 43 -13.12 -2.29 5.05
N ASP A 44 -12.51 -1.38 4.31
CA ASP A 44 -12.25 0.02 4.66
C ASP A 44 -13.25 0.96 3.95
N ARG A 45 -13.15 2.27 4.23
CA ARG A 45 -13.90 3.34 3.56
C ARG A 45 -13.00 4.26 2.71
N GLY A 46 -11.83 3.77 2.33
CA GLY A 46 -10.93 4.47 1.44
C GLY A 46 -11.52 4.68 0.03
N PRO A 47 -10.82 5.43 -0.84
CA PRO A 47 -11.29 5.78 -2.18
C PRO A 47 -11.42 4.58 -3.13
N GLY A 48 -11.02 3.38 -2.71
CA GLY A 48 -10.99 2.18 -3.52
C GLY A 48 -9.82 2.16 -4.52
N ILE A 49 -9.83 1.16 -5.39
CA ILE A 49 -8.79 0.93 -6.40
C ILE A 49 -9.40 1.18 -7.78
N ASP A 50 -8.72 1.97 -8.61
CA ASP A 50 -9.13 2.21 -10.00
C ASP A 50 -9.17 0.91 -10.81
N ALA A 51 -10.14 0.78 -11.71
CA ALA A 51 -10.35 -0.44 -12.49
C ALA A 51 -9.14 -0.83 -13.36
N ASP A 52 -8.40 0.15 -13.89
CA ASP A 52 -7.20 -0.07 -14.71
C ASP A 52 -5.99 -0.47 -13.85
N THR A 53 -6.06 -0.17 -12.55
CA THR A 53 -5.04 -0.48 -11.54
C THR A 53 -5.22 -1.90 -10.98
N LEU A 54 -6.45 -2.40 -10.89
CA LEU A 54 -6.78 -3.73 -10.33
C LEU A 54 -5.93 -4.90 -10.87
N PRO A 55 -5.61 -5.00 -12.18
CA PRO A 55 -4.78 -6.09 -12.68
C PRO A 55 -3.32 -6.00 -12.22
N ARG A 56 -2.86 -4.80 -11.84
CA ARG A 56 -1.47 -4.44 -11.59
C ARG A 56 -1.12 -4.43 -10.10
N VAL A 57 -2.10 -4.46 -9.19
CA VAL A 57 -1.85 -4.34 -7.73
C VAL A 57 -0.96 -5.44 -7.14
N PHE A 58 -0.84 -6.57 -7.83
CA PHE A 58 0.04 -7.67 -7.44
C PHE A 58 1.38 -7.67 -8.20
N ASP A 59 1.58 -6.74 -9.13
CA ASP A 59 2.83 -6.62 -9.85
C ASP A 59 3.93 -6.14 -8.91
N ARG A 60 5.06 -6.82 -9.03
CA ARG A 60 6.25 -6.42 -8.29
C ARG A 60 6.65 -5.01 -8.72
N PHE A 61 6.88 -4.13 -7.74
CA PHE A 61 7.26 -2.72 -7.91
C PHE A 61 6.16 -1.78 -8.41
N TYR A 62 4.92 -2.26 -8.57
CA TYR A 62 3.81 -1.37 -8.88
C TYR A 62 3.31 -0.67 -7.61
N ARG A 63 3.15 0.66 -7.69
CA ARG A 63 2.43 1.47 -6.72
C ARG A 63 1.43 2.33 -7.50
N ALA A 64 0.18 2.33 -7.07
CA ALA A 64 -0.84 3.16 -7.69
C ALA A 64 -0.55 4.64 -7.36
N ASP A 65 -0.65 5.52 -8.36
CA ASP A 65 -0.44 6.97 -8.21
C ASP A 65 -1.57 7.67 -7.44
N THR A 66 -2.60 6.93 -7.00
CA THR A 66 -3.81 7.45 -6.34
C THR A 66 -3.61 7.93 -4.90
N ALA A 67 -2.39 7.94 -4.37
CA ALA A 67 -2.04 8.70 -3.18
C ALA A 67 -1.93 10.21 -3.49
N ARG A 68 -2.98 10.82 -4.07
CA ARG A 68 -3.12 12.28 -4.02
C ARG A 68 -3.58 12.62 -2.60
N ALA A 69 -2.59 12.80 -1.72
CA ALA A 69 -2.75 13.45 -0.44
C ALA A 69 -3.56 14.76 -0.61
N PRO A 70 -4.32 15.21 0.41
CA PRO A 70 -4.79 16.59 0.44
C PRO A 70 -3.58 17.53 0.24
N PRO A 71 -3.73 18.64 -0.49
CA PRO A 71 -2.61 19.52 -0.79
C PRO A 71 -2.07 20.12 0.52
N GLY A 72 -0.93 19.61 1.01
CA GLY A 72 -0.30 20.12 2.23
C GLY A 72 0.61 19.18 3.01
N SER A 73 1.34 18.25 2.38
CA SER A 73 2.39 17.50 3.09
C SER A 73 3.66 17.43 2.27
N ASP A 74 4.34 18.56 2.24
CA ASP A 74 5.76 18.64 1.90
C ASP A 74 6.57 17.97 3.02
N SER A 75 7.11 16.78 2.75
CA SER A 75 8.30 16.31 3.44
C SER A 75 9.39 16.03 2.42
N ALA A 76 9.99 17.13 1.95
CA ALA A 76 11.31 17.09 1.36
C ALA A 76 12.31 16.56 2.41
N SER A 77 12.95 15.43 2.11
CA SER A 77 14.26 15.09 2.65
C SER A 77 15.24 14.98 1.48
N PRO A 78 16.40 15.64 1.53
CA PRO A 78 17.36 15.63 0.44
C PRO A 78 18.14 14.31 0.48
N SER A 79 17.81 13.37 -0.39
CA SER A 79 18.69 12.23 -0.66
C SER A 79 19.70 12.65 -1.72
N SER A 80 20.96 12.77 -1.29
CA SER A 80 22.15 13.06 -2.08
C SER A 80 22.15 12.34 -3.45
N ALA A 81 21.97 13.11 -4.52
CA ALA A 81 22.36 12.69 -5.86
C ALA A 81 23.77 13.23 -6.14
N MET A 82 24.73 12.33 -6.00
CA MET A 82 26.11 12.46 -6.43
C MET A 82 26.17 12.83 -7.93
N ALA A 83 26.76 13.99 -8.23
CA ALA A 83 26.98 14.43 -9.60
C ALA A 83 28.01 13.51 -10.30
N PRO A 84 27.79 13.09 -11.56
CA PRO A 84 28.85 12.45 -12.32
C PRO A 84 29.88 13.51 -12.75
N THR A 85 31.12 13.34 -12.31
CA THR A 85 32.29 14.08 -12.79
C THR A 85 32.45 13.86 -14.31
N PRO A 86 32.53 14.92 -15.13
CA PRO A 86 32.93 14.76 -16.52
C PRO A 86 34.45 14.51 -16.58
N THR A 87 34.83 13.30 -17.01
CA THR A 87 36.19 13.03 -17.50
C THR A 87 36.43 13.91 -18.73
N ALA A 88 37.28 14.92 -18.57
CA ALA A 88 37.85 15.65 -19.68
C ALA A 88 38.95 14.78 -20.31
N ALA A 89 38.81 14.56 -21.61
CA ALA A 89 39.84 14.01 -22.47
C ALA A 89 41.09 14.91 -22.44
N ARG A 90 42.25 14.32 -22.14
CA ARG A 90 43.51 14.49 -22.85
C ARG A 90 44.52 13.45 -22.41
#